data_AF-A0ABD3XML2-F1
#
_entry.id   AF-A0ABD3XML2-F1
#
_cell.length_a   1.000
_cell.length_b   1.000
_cell.length_c   1.000
_cell.angle_alpha   90.00
_cell.angle_beta   90.00
_cell.angle_gamma   90.00
#
_symmetry.space_group_name_H-M   'P 1'
#
loop_
_entity.id
_entity.type
_entity.pdbx_description
1 polymer ?
#
loop_
_entity_poly.entity_id
_entity_poly.type
_entity_poly.pdbx_seq_one_letter_code
_entity_poly.pdbx_strand_id
1 'polypeptide(L)'
;METNVIQDTQDSDSDIPCASQLERCILAEIRDKYGKLDKQLFKRELSNNLDITSLRHIRSSLHDIGRLSHTGYPSGRLVERTSRSDSDSAPVKEKIADDIYTIFHFLEGDGNTSEVKACMSRYGKRRPSRIDSVSCLKNLQETSQAIDQSNDIDQSRGNTSIEDYGNNSQPERVESSIPILQYETFIDLKQFVKDELNAISANITEELKRMRKDNVRLGEIIQSKDDTIKRLESCIDKSRESELRLESDLHVMADVIKNQAMTIEKLQAVNDRQIETVSAQMRGIQLQLTNFLQLSCSYANITRSLCPTASASGTPNTVLNTCVFDSQHIESKKRILSDQQEYRRNTNVEVSKVPISRIAHMIWCNLK
;
A
#
# COMPACT_ATOMS: atom_id res chain seq x y z
N MET A 1 13.11 -38.65 47.07
CA MET A 1 12.31 -37.55 46.51
C MET A 1 13.19 -36.89 45.45
N GLU A 2 13.38 -37.44 44.24
CA GLU A 2 12.37 -37.82 43.22
C GLU A 2 11.32 -36.69 43.10
N THR A 3 11.20 -35.94 41.99
CA THR A 3 11.19 -36.33 40.56
C THR A 3 11.44 -35.15 39.59
N ASN A 4 12.01 -35.47 38.41
CA ASN A 4 11.73 -35.01 37.01
C ASN A 4 11.71 -33.50 36.68
N VAL A 5 12.57 -32.93 35.82
CA VAL A 5 12.83 -33.15 34.36
C VAL A 5 11.56 -33.24 33.51
N ILE A 6 11.18 -32.13 32.86
CA ILE A 6 10.74 -32.09 31.45
C ILE A 6 11.24 -30.77 30.83
N GLN A 7 12.18 -30.90 29.90
CA GLN A 7 12.39 -29.94 28.81
C GLN A 7 11.25 -30.15 27.81
N ASP A 8 10.56 -29.09 27.41
CA ASP A 8 9.78 -29.09 26.17
C ASP A 8 10.39 -28.08 25.19
N THR A 9 11.17 -28.66 24.30
CA THR A 9 11.31 -28.29 22.88
C THR A 9 10.01 -27.74 22.29
N GLN A 10 10.09 -26.57 21.67
CA GLN A 10 9.32 -26.30 20.46
C GLN A 10 10.29 -25.84 19.36
N ASP A 11 10.76 -26.84 18.62
CA ASP A 11 11.18 -26.70 17.24
C ASP A 11 9.93 -26.37 16.38
N SER A 12 10.14 -25.43 15.47
CA SER A 12 9.73 -25.48 14.06
C SER A 12 8.30 -25.93 13.73
N ASP A 13 7.45 -24.99 13.29
CA ASP A 13 6.90 -25.05 11.92
C ASP A 13 5.96 -23.89 11.57
N SER A 14 6.05 -23.52 10.29
CA SER A 14 5.11 -22.70 9.52
C SER A 14 5.21 -21.17 9.61
N ASP A 15 6.18 -20.62 8.88
CA ASP A 15 6.01 -19.33 8.19
C ASP A 15 4.80 -19.41 7.24
N ILE A 16 3.61 -19.18 7.78
CA ILE A 16 2.45 -18.77 6.98
C ILE A 16 2.72 -17.32 6.59
N PRO A 17 2.78 -16.96 5.29
CA PRO A 17 2.85 -15.56 4.90
C PRO A 17 1.54 -14.91 5.37
N CYS A 18 1.59 -14.18 6.47
CA CYS A 18 0.48 -13.40 6.94
C CYS A 18 0.13 -12.38 5.85
N ALA A 19 -1.07 -12.47 5.28
CA ALA A 19 -1.61 -11.43 4.40
C ALA A 19 -1.36 -10.07 5.05
N SER A 20 -0.74 -9.14 4.31
CA SER A 20 -0.31 -7.87 4.88
C SER A 20 -1.50 -7.16 5.55
N GLN A 21 -1.29 -6.43 6.65
CA GLN A 21 -2.35 -5.67 7.35
C GLN A 21 -3.21 -4.83 6.38
N LEU A 22 -2.60 -4.35 5.30
CA LEU A 22 -3.21 -3.60 4.20
C LEU A 22 -4.26 -4.41 3.42
N GLU A 23 -4.02 -5.69 3.16
CA GLU A 23 -4.96 -6.56 2.44
C GLU A 23 -6.23 -6.83 3.26
N ARG A 24 -6.11 -6.97 4.59
CA ARG A 24 -7.28 -7.13 5.47
C ARG A 24 -8.16 -5.88 5.51
N CYS A 25 -7.59 -4.69 5.33
CA CYS A 25 -8.36 -3.44 5.22
C CYS A 25 -9.24 -3.41 3.95
N ILE A 26 -8.78 -4.01 2.85
CA ILE A 26 -9.53 -4.04 1.57
C ILE A 26 -10.81 -4.87 1.72
N LEU A 27 -10.74 -6.02 2.37
CA LEU A 27 -11.92 -6.86 2.61
C LEU A 27 -12.96 -6.12 3.47
N ALA A 28 -12.51 -5.48 4.55
CA ALA A 28 -13.38 -4.69 5.43
C ALA A 28 -14.01 -3.50 4.69
N GLU A 29 -13.24 -2.78 3.87
CA GLU A 29 -13.74 -1.64 3.11
C GLU A 29 -14.79 -2.05 2.07
N ILE A 30 -14.61 -3.19 1.40
CA ILE A 30 -15.60 -3.71 0.45
C ILE A 30 -16.86 -4.15 1.18
N ARG A 31 -16.71 -4.82 2.32
CA ARG A 31 -17.84 -5.23 3.16
C ARG A 31 -18.67 -4.03 3.61
N ASP A 32 -18.01 -2.98 4.11
CA ASP A 32 -18.68 -1.79 4.64
C ASP A 32 -19.39 -0.99 3.54
N LYS A 33 -18.75 -0.82 2.37
CA LYS A 33 -19.29 0.01 1.28
C LYS A 33 -20.29 -0.73 0.40
N TYR A 34 -20.06 -2.01 0.13
CA TYR A 34 -20.78 -2.74 -0.92
C TYR A 34 -21.44 -4.04 -0.43
N GLY A 35 -21.10 -4.54 0.77
CA GLY A 35 -21.55 -5.87 1.24
C GLY A 35 -23.06 -6.05 1.41
N LYS A 36 -23.83 -4.96 1.44
CA LYS A 36 -25.31 -4.99 1.52
C LYS A 36 -26.01 -4.86 0.17
N LEU A 37 -25.26 -4.66 -0.91
CA LEU A 37 -25.81 -4.46 -2.24
C LEU A 37 -26.13 -5.79 -2.91
N ASP A 38 -27.18 -5.82 -3.74
CA ASP A 38 -27.41 -6.96 -4.63
C ASP A 38 -26.31 -7.05 -5.70
N LYS A 39 -26.21 -8.22 -6.36
CA LYS A 39 -25.17 -8.48 -7.37
C LYS A 39 -25.12 -7.44 -8.48
N GLN A 40 -26.27 -6.91 -8.94
CA GLN A 40 -26.29 -5.98 -10.06
C GLN A 40 -25.86 -4.58 -9.63
N LEU A 41 -26.31 -4.13 -8.46
CA LEU A 41 -25.91 -2.86 -7.86
C LEU A 41 -24.44 -2.89 -7.46
N PHE A 42 -23.96 -3.97 -6.84
CA PHE A 42 -22.56 -4.15 -6.47
C PHE A 42 -21.62 -3.98 -7.66
N LYS A 43 -21.90 -4.69 -8.76
CA LYS A 43 -21.10 -4.60 -9.99
C LYS A 43 -21.12 -3.20 -10.58
N ARG A 44 -22.31 -2.60 -10.67
CA ARG A 44 -22.51 -1.27 -11.27
C ARG A 44 -21.77 -0.19 -10.48
N GLU A 45 -21.89 -0.21 -9.16
CA GLU A 45 -21.21 0.74 -8.28
C GLU A 45 -19.68 0.59 -8.39
N LEU A 46 -19.16 -0.64 -8.38
CA LEU A 46 -17.73 -0.88 -8.58
C LEU A 46 -17.24 -0.44 -9.97
N SER A 47 -17.97 -0.77 -11.04
CA SER A 47 -17.54 -0.44 -12.40
C SER A 47 -17.59 1.06 -12.70
N ASN A 48 -18.52 1.79 -12.07
CA ASN A 48 -18.73 3.22 -12.28
C ASN A 48 -17.81 4.07 -11.41
N ASN A 49 -17.62 3.71 -10.15
CA ASN A 49 -16.88 4.54 -9.19
C ASN A 49 -15.37 4.25 -9.17
N LEU A 50 -14.92 3.12 -9.71
CA LEU A 50 -13.50 2.74 -9.72
C LEU A 50 -12.92 2.64 -11.13
N ASP A 51 -11.65 2.99 -11.23
CA ASP A 51 -10.86 2.78 -12.44
C ASP A 51 -10.45 1.31 -12.58
N ILE A 52 -10.02 0.93 -13.78
CA ILE A 52 -9.68 -0.47 -14.07
C ILE A 52 -8.48 -0.98 -13.26
N THR A 53 -7.57 -0.08 -12.86
CA THR A 53 -6.38 -0.42 -12.07
C THR A 53 -6.78 -0.76 -10.65
N SER A 54 -7.62 0.07 -10.01
CA SER A 54 -8.15 -0.21 -8.67
C SER A 54 -8.96 -1.50 -8.63
N LEU A 55 -9.81 -1.74 -9.63
CA LEU A 55 -10.57 -2.99 -9.74
C LEU A 55 -9.65 -4.22 -9.86
N ARG A 56 -8.57 -4.14 -10.64
CA ARG A 56 -7.58 -5.23 -10.73
C ARG A 56 -6.86 -5.44 -9.41
N HIS A 57 -6.47 -4.36 -8.73
CA HIS A 57 -5.81 -4.43 -7.44
C HIS A 57 -6.69 -5.11 -6.40
N ILE A 58 -7.93 -4.63 -6.23
CA ILE A 58 -8.92 -5.22 -5.32
C ILE A 58 -9.12 -6.72 -5.62
N ARG A 59 -9.30 -7.07 -6.89
CA ARG A 59 -9.48 -8.47 -7.30
C ARG A 59 -8.29 -9.35 -6.92
N SER A 60 -7.06 -8.87 -7.13
CA SER A 60 -5.85 -9.60 -6.74
C SER A 60 -5.73 -9.73 -5.23
N SER A 61 -5.97 -8.65 -4.49
CA SER A 61 -5.93 -8.68 -3.02
C SER A 61 -6.93 -9.66 -2.42
N LEU A 62 -8.18 -9.66 -2.91
CA LEU A 62 -9.18 -10.66 -2.48
C LEU A 62 -8.76 -12.09 -2.81
N HIS A 63 -8.11 -12.30 -3.95
CA HIS A 63 -7.60 -13.63 -4.32
C HIS A 63 -6.48 -14.10 -3.40
N ASP A 64 -5.54 -13.22 -3.06
CA ASP A 64 -4.46 -13.53 -2.13
C ASP A 64 -4.99 -13.79 -0.70
N ILE A 65 -5.94 -12.99 -0.22
CA ILE A 65 -6.62 -13.22 1.06
C ILE A 65 -7.29 -14.59 1.07
N GLY A 66 -8.03 -14.93 0.02
CA GLY A 66 -8.69 -16.24 -0.10
C GLY A 66 -7.71 -17.40 -0.10
N ARG A 67 -6.59 -17.27 -0.82
CA ARG A 67 -5.54 -18.30 -0.85
C ARG A 67 -4.90 -18.51 0.52
N LEU A 68 -4.70 -17.44 1.29
CA LEU A 68 -4.01 -17.49 2.58
C LEU A 68 -4.94 -17.87 3.74
N SER A 69 -6.21 -17.49 3.67
CA SER A 69 -7.11 -17.47 4.85
C SER A 69 -8.27 -18.45 4.78
N HIS A 70 -8.54 -19.13 3.65
CA HIS A 70 -9.69 -20.03 3.50
C HIS A 70 -9.27 -21.44 3.06
N THR A 71 -9.54 -22.42 3.92
CA THR A 71 -9.36 -23.85 3.62
C THR A 71 -10.42 -24.27 2.58
N GLY A 72 -9.96 -24.65 1.39
CA GLY A 72 -10.84 -24.98 0.26
C GLY A 72 -10.96 -23.89 -0.81
N TYR A 73 -10.23 -22.79 -0.69
CA TYR A 73 -10.09 -21.82 -1.78
C TYR A 73 -9.47 -22.48 -3.03
N PRO A 74 -10.02 -22.28 -4.25
CA PRO A 74 -9.52 -22.99 -5.42
C PRO A 74 -8.08 -22.62 -5.78
N SER A 75 -7.30 -23.62 -6.18
CA SER A 75 -5.94 -23.41 -6.70
C SER A 75 -6.00 -22.89 -8.14
N GLY A 76 -5.30 -21.80 -8.44
CA GLY A 76 -5.19 -21.27 -9.80
C GLY A 76 -4.75 -19.82 -9.83
N ARG A 77 -4.41 -19.33 -11.03
CA ARG A 77 -4.16 -17.91 -11.28
C ARG A 77 -5.44 -17.23 -11.75
N LEU A 78 -5.67 -15.98 -11.37
CA LEU A 78 -6.77 -15.18 -11.90
C LEU A 78 -6.71 -15.11 -13.43
N VAL A 79 -7.85 -15.31 -14.09
CA VAL A 79 -7.94 -15.16 -15.56
C VAL A 79 -7.75 -13.70 -15.94
N GLU A 80 -6.84 -13.42 -16.87
CA GLU A 80 -6.69 -12.08 -17.41
C GLU A 80 -7.91 -11.72 -18.27
N ARG A 81 -8.63 -10.65 -17.89
CA ARG A 81 -9.80 -10.15 -18.62
C ARG A 81 -9.34 -9.12 -19.64
N THR A 82 -9.46 -9.44 -20.92
CA THR A 82 -9.20 -8.54 -22.05
C THR A 82 -10.50 -8.18 -22.76
N SER A 83 -10.53 -6.99 -23.39
CA SER A 83 -11.64 -6.63 -24.27
C SER A 83 -11.56 -7.49 -25.51
N ARG A 84 -12.67 -8.14 -25.89
CA ARG A 84 -12.82 -8.64 -27.26
C ARG A 84 -13.39 -7.52 -28.11
N SER A 85 -13.08 -7.53 -29.40
CA SER A 85 -13.54 -6.55 -30.39
C SER A 85 -15.02 -6.65 -30.75
N ASP A 86 -15.75 -7.58 -30.14
CA ASP A 86 -17.16 -7.82 -30.45
C ASP A 86 -18.06 -6.98 -29.53
N SER A 87 -18.95 -6.20 -30.16
CA SER A 87 -19.85 -5.21 -29.55
C SER A 87 -20.80 -5.75 -28.47
N ASP A 88 -20.98 -7.08 -28.42
CA ASP A 88 -21.96 -7.73 -27.54
C ASP A 88 -21.35 -8.25 -26.23
N SER A 89 -20.06 -8.03 -25.99
CA SER A 89 -19.39 -8.49 -24.77
C SER A 89 -19.38 -7.43 -23.68
N ALA A 90 -19.78 -7.79 -22.45
CA ALA A 90 -19.76 -6.88 -21.31
C ALA A 90 -18.39 -6.18 -21.15
N PRO A 91 -18.36 -4.89 -20.78
CA PRO A 91 -17.14 -4.14 -20.56
C PRO A 91 -16.16 -4.87 -19.63
N VAL A 92 -14.86 -4.74 -19.88
CA VAL A 92 -13.81 -5.40 -19.07
C VAL A 92 -13.97 -5.05 -17.58
N LYS A 93 -14.35 -3.81 -17.26
CA LYS A 93 -14.62 -3.38 -15.90
C LYS A 93 -15.74 -4.17 -15.23
N GLU A 94 -16.85 -4.41 -15.92
CA GLU A 94 -17.97 -5.20 -15.38
C GLU A 94 -17.59 -6.65 -15.15
N LYS A 95 -16.79 -7.25 -16.06
CA LYS A 95 -16.26 -8.61 -15.89
C LYS A 95 -15.36 -8.71 -14.67
N ILE A 96 -14.52 -7.70 -14.41
CA ILE A 96 -13.67 -7.66 -13.21
C ILE A 96 -14.51 -7.42 -11.95
N ALA A 97 -15.53 -6.57 -12.00
CA ALA A 97 -16.44 -6.36 -10.88
C ALA A 97 -17.25 -7.61 -10.52
N ASP A 98 -17.65 -8.41 -11.52
CA ASP A 98 -18.29 -9.72 -11.31
C ASP A 98 -17.32 -10.74 -10.67
N ASP A 99 -16.05 -10.74 -11.07
CA ASP A 99 -15.00 -11.53 -10.42
C ASP A 99 -14.82 -11.11 -8.95
N ILE A 100 -14.78 -9.81 -8.66
CA ILE A 100 -14.67 -9.27 -7.29
C ILE A 100 -15.86 -9.72 -6.43
N TYR A 101 -17.08 -9.57 -6.95
CA TYR A 101 -18.29 -9.99 -6.25
C TYR A 101 -18.24 -11.48 -5.88
N THR A 102 -17.86 -12.31 -6.84
CA THR A 102 -17.81 -13.76 -6.68
C THR A 102 -16.77 -14.19 -5.65
N ILE A 103 -15.57 -13.58 -5.68
CA ILE A 103 -14.52 -13.86 -4.70
C ILE A 103 -14.93 -13.34 -3.32
N PHE A 104 -15.48 -12.12 -3.23
CA PHE A 104 -15.91 -11.51 -1.97
C PHE A 104 -16.94 -12.37 -1.24
N HIS A 105 -18.04 -12.75 -1.91
CA HIS A 105 -19.08 -13.57 -1.28
C HIS A 105 -18.60 -14.97 -0.89
N PHE A 106 -17.61 -15.53 -1.60
CA PHE A 106 -16.97 -16.77 -1.17
C PHE A 106 -16.22 -16.59 0.17
N LEU A 107 -15.52 -15.47 0.35
CA LEU A 107 -14.80 -15.15 1.60
C LEU A 107 -15.73 -14.82 2.76
N GLU A 108 -16.94 -14.32 2.48
CA GLU A 108 -17.99 -14.12 3.49
C GLU A 108 -18.71 -15.43 3.86
N GLY A 109 -18.47 -16.53 3.13
CA GLY A 109 -19.09 -17.84 3.38
C GLY A 109 -20.40 -18.11 2.63
N ASP A 110 -20.85 -17.17 1.80
CA ASP A 110 -22.10 -17.26 1.02
C ASP A 110 -21.88 -17.80 -0.41
N GLY A 111 -20.64 -17.78 -0.90
CA GLY A 111 -20.28 -18.09 -2.28
C GLY A 111 -19.94 -19.55 -2.56
N ASN A 112 -20.17 -20.01 -3.79
CA ASN A 112 -19.88 -21.38 -4.20
C ASN A 112 -18.47 -21.51 -4.83
N THR A 113 -17.72 -22.53 -4.41
CA THR A 113 -16.37 -22.84 -4.92
C THR A 113 -16.33 -22.99 -6.45
N SER A 114 -17.40 -23.46 -7.09
CA SER A 114 -17.46 -23.60 -8.56
C SER A 114 -17.42 -22.26 -9.30
N GLU A 115 -18.01 -21.22 -8.72
CA GLU A 115 -18.07 -19.89 -9.32
C GLU A 115 -16.71 -19.20 -9.21
N VAL A 116 -16.05 -19.32 -8.05
CA VAL A 116 -14.68 -18.83 -7.85
C VAL A 116 -13.69 -19.53 -8.80
N LYS A 117 -13.87 -20.83 -9.05
CA LYS A 117 -13.08 -21.57 -10.06
C LYS A 117 -13.24 -20.99 -11.47
N ALA A 118 -14.37 -20.38 -11.81
CA ALA A 118 -14.58 -19.75 -13.12
C ALA A 118 -13.80 -18.43 -13.27
N CYS A 119 -13.50 -17.75 -12.16
CA CYS A 119 -12.61 -16.57 -12.11
C CYS A 119 -11.12 -16.95 -12.27
N MET A 120 -10.80 -18.25 -12.22
CA MET A 120 -9.44 -18.77 -12.26
C MET A 120 -9.14 -19.53 -13.56
N SER A 121 -7.91 -19.41 -14.01
CA SER A 121 -7.39 -20.18 -15.13
C SER A 121 -7.21 -21.63 -14.71
N ARG A 122 -7.73 -22.56 -15.53
CA ARG A 122 -7.51 -24.01 -15.37
C ARG A 122 -6.05 -24.44 -15.59
N TYR A 123 -5.17 -23.53 -16.00
CA TYR A 123 -3.75 -23.81 -16.22
C TYR A 123 -2.96 -23.83 -14.91
N GLY A 124 -3.25 -24.85 -14.11
CA GLY A 124 -2.41 -25.38 -13.03
C GLY A 124 -2.01 -26.84 -13.25
N LYS A 125 -2.67 -27.57 -14.16
CA LYS A 125 -2.18 -28.85 -14.67
C LYS A 125 -1.28 -28.56 -15.87
N ARG A 126 0.02 -28.42 -15.61
CA ARG A 126 1.05 -28.58 -16.65
C ARG A 126 0.67 -29.85 -17.43
N ARG A 127 0.52 -29.76 -18.75
CA ARG A 127 0.74 -30.94 -19.60
C ARG A 127 2.11 -31.51 -19.17
N PRO A 128 2.29 -32.83 -19.02
CA PRO A 128 3.61 -33.39 -18.77
C PRO A 128 4.45 -33.18 -20.03
N SER A 129 5.04 -31.99 -20.17
CA SER A 129 6.22 -31.80 -20.98
C SER A 129 7.32 -32.54 -20.25
N ARG A 130 7.62 -33.73 -20.77
CA ARG A 130 8.85 -34.47 -20.53
C ARG A 130 10.05 -33.52 -20.40
N ILE A 131 10.94 -33.93 -19.49
CA ILE A 131 12.28 -33.41 -19.17
C ILE A 131 12.28 -32.46 -17.96
N ASP A 132 12.52 -33.07 -16.79
CA ASP A 132 13.06 -32.43 -15.59
C ASP A 132 14.45 -31.85 -15.90
N SER A 133 14.49 -30.59 -16.33
CA SER A 133 15.71 -29.84 -16.63
C SER A 133 16.51 -29.43 -15.39
N VAL A 134 16.08 -29.82 -14.18
CA VAL A 134 16.79 -29.53 -12.92
C VAL A 134 17.75 -30.66 -12.52
N SER A 135 17.54 -31.89 -13.01
CA SER A 135 18.50 -33.00 -12.83
C SER A 135 19.68 -32.93 -13.83
N CYS A 136 19.52 -32.22 -14.95
CA CYS A 136 20.54 -32.11 -15.99
C CYS A 136 21.57 -30.99 -15.73
N LEU A 137 21.20 -29.97 -14.95
CA LEU A 137 22.10 -28.86 -14.63
C LEU A 137 23.23 -29.22 -13.65
N LYS A 138 23.04 -30.24 -12.79
CA LYS A 138 24.12 -30.70 -11.90
C LYS A 138 25.23 -31.47 -12.63
N ASN A 139 24.90 -32.23 -13.68
CA ASN A 139 25.89 -33.00 -14.45
C ASN A 139 26.65 -32.16 -15.49
N LEU A 140 26.09 -31.04 -15.96
CA LEU A 140 26.75 -30.11 -16.88
C LEU A 140 27.77 -29.18 -16.19
N GLN A 141 27.56 -28.90 -14.90
CA GLN A 141 28.49 -28.10 -14.11
C GLN A 141 29.74 -28.91 -13.69
N GLU A 142 29.59 -30.22 -13.47
CA GLU A 142 30.72 -31.14 -13.23
C GLU A 142 31.55 -31.41 -14.49
N THR A 143 30.96 -31.38 -15.69
CA THR A 143 31.69 -31.53 -16.96
C THR A 143 32.37 -30.25 -17.44
N SER A 144 31.84 -29.06 -17.11
CA SER A 144 32.50 -27.79 -17.42
C SER A 144 33.75 -27.54 -16.58
N GLN A 145 33.84 -28.07 -15.35
CA GLN A 145 35.06 -27.98 -14.53
C GLN A 145 36.15 -29.00 -14.93
N ALA A 146 35.79 -30.08 -15.64
CA ALA A 146 36.77 -31.05 -16.16
C ALA A 146 37.41 -30.61 -17.49
N ILE A 147 36.77 -29.72 -18.24
CA ILE A 147 37.25 -29.27 -19.56
C ILE A 147 38.23 -28.09 -19.45
N ASP A 148 38.11 -27.24 -18.42
CA ASP A 148 39.03 -26.11 -18.20
C ASP A 148 40.42 -26.52 -17.64
N GLN A 149 40.65 -27.80 -17.33
CA GLN A 149 41.97 -28.33 -16.95
C GLN A 149 42.70 -29.07 -18.09
N SER A 150 42.13 -29.12 -19.31
CA SER A 150 42.64 -29.95 -20.41
C SER A 150 43.36 -29.17 -21.54
N ASN A 151 43.51 -27.85 -21.43
CA ASN A 151 44.07 -27.02 -22.52
C ASN A 151 45.56 -26.66 -22.36
N ASP A 152 46.34 -27.39 -21.57
CA ASP A 152 47.76 -27.10 -21.32
C ASP A 152 48.72 -28.28 -21.55
N ILE A 153 48.40 -29.20 -22.49
CA ILE A 153 49.36 -30.19 -22.97
C ILE A 153 49.23 -30.35 -24.49
N ASP A 154 49.77 -29.39 -25.24
CA ASP A 154 50.26 -29.71 -26.58
C ASP A 154 51.33 -28.72 -27.01
N GLN A 155 52.54 -28.89 -26.45
CA GLN A 155 53.80 -28.35 -27.00
C GLN A 155 55.01 -28.93 -26.23
N SER A 156 55.31 -30.22 -26.41
CA SER A 156 56.68 -30.74 -26.30
C SER A 156 56.74 -32.24 -26.61
N ARG A 157 57.76 -32.63 -27.37
CA ARG A 157 58.22 -33.98 -27.76
C ARG A 157 57.51 -34.56 -28.98
N GLY A 158 58.18 -34.78 -30.12
CA GLY A 158 59.60 -35.03 -30.32
C GLY A 158 59.76 -36.40 -30.97
N ASN A 159 60.38 -36.40 -32.14
CA ASN A 159 60.91 -37.55 -32.88
C ASN A 159 61.23 -38.78 -32.02
N THR A 160 60.66 -39.93 -32.40
CA THR A 160 61.39 -41.20 -32.39
C THR A 160 60.91 -42.08 -33.53
N SER A 161 61.81 -42.31 -34.48
CA SER A 161 61.88 -43.46 -35.37
C SER A 161 61.92 -44.76 -34.54
N ILE A 162 61.11 -45.75 -34.91
CA ILE A 162 61.34 -47.16 -34.58
C ILE A 162 61.02 -47.98 -35.84
N GLU A 163 62.08 -48.47 -36.47
CA GLU A 163 62.10 -49.54 -37.45
C GLU A 163 61.76 -50.89 -36.80
N ASP A 164 61.39 -51.84 -37.66
CA ASP A 164 61.49 -53.31 -37.48
C ASP A 164 60.70 -53.97 -36.35
N TYR A 165 59.65 -54.70 -36.75
CA TYR A 165 59.66 -56.17 -36.68
C TYR A 165 58.69 -56.73 -37.73
N GLY A 166 59.25 -57.37 -38.76
CA GLY A 166 58.49 -58.31 -39.58
C GLY A 166 58.15 -59.57 -38.78
N ASN A 167 56.98 -60.15 -39.03
CA ASN A 167 56.90 -61.58 -39.31
C ASN A 167 55.57 -61.98 -39.93
N ASN A 168 55.73 -62.53 -41.14
CA ASN A 168 54.86 -63.42 -41.89
C ASN A 168 53.78 -64.16 -41.09
N SER A 169 52.55 -64.02 -41.55
CA SER A 169 51.59 -65.12 -41.65
C SER A 169 50.67 -64.84 -42.84
N GLN A 170 50.89 -65.57 -43.93
CA GLN A 170 49.95 -65.62 -45.05
C GLN A 170 48.58 -66.07 -44.54
N PRO A 171 47.47 -65.42 -44.93
CA PRO A 171 46.18 -66.07 -44.86
C PRO A 171 46.10 -67.07 -46.03
N GLU A 172 46.01 -68.35 -45.69
CA GLU A 172 45.59 -69.40 -46.61
C GLU A 172 44.30 -68.99 -47.32
N ARG A 173 44.37 -68.93 -48.66
CA ARG A 173 43.21 -68.86 -49.54
C ARG A 173 42.40 -70.15 -49.38
N VAL A 174 41.37 -70.10 -48.53
CA VAL A 174 40.23 -70.99 -48.65
C VAL A 174 39.25 -70.30 -49.59
N GLU A 175 39.37 -70.59 -50.89
CA GLU A 175 38.34 -70.28 -51.89
C GLU A 175 37.11 -71.14 -51.58
N SER A 176 36.30 -70.68 -50.62
CA SER A 176 34.91 -71.09 -50.50
C SER A 176 34.08 -70.05 -51.23
N SER A 177 33.45 -70.51 -52.32
CA SER A 177 32.53 -69.74 -53.15
C SER A 177 31.29 -69.38 -52.32
N ILE A 178 31.40 -68.29 -51.55
CA ILE A 178 30.24 -67.67 -50.88
C ILE A 178 29.33 -67.14 -52.00
N PRO A 179 28.01 -67.41 -51.95
CA PRO A 179 27.12 -67.12 -53.06
C PRO A 179 27.11 -65.62 -53.37
N ILE A 180 27.39 -65.27 -54.62
CA ILE A 180 27.44 -63.89 -55.17
C ILE A 180 26.16 -63.08 -54.87
N LEU A 181 25.04 -63.76 -54.59
CA LEU A 181 23.76 -63.19 -54.17
C LEU A 181 23.78 -62.43 -52.82
N GLN A 182 24.81 -62.58 -51.97
CA GLN A 182 24.92 -61.85 -50.70
C GLN A 182 25.64 -60.50 -50.80
N TYR A 183 26.38 -60.25 -51.88
CA TYR A 183 27.20 -59.03 -52.01
C TYR A 183 26.35 -57.81 -52.41
N GLU A 184 25.34 -58.00 -53.26
CA GLU A 184 24.39 -56.92 -53.63
C GLU A 184 23.58 -56.45 -52.41
N THR A 185 23.08 -57.37 -51.58
CA THR A 185 22.36 -57.02 -50.35
C THR A 185 23.22 -56.27 -49.34
N PHE A 186 24.53 -56.52 -49.32
CA PHE A 186 25.47 -55.79 -48.45
C PHE A 186 25.77 -54.38 -48.97
N ILE A 187 25.89 -54.21 -50.29
CA ILE A 187 26.03 -52.88 -50.91
C ILE A 187 24.79 -52.03 -50.63
N ASP A 188 23.59 -52.59 -50.79
CA ASP A 188 22.34 -51.90 -50.54
C ASP A 188 22.20 -51.50 -49.06
N LEU A 189 22.54 -52.40 -48.14
CA LEU A 189 22.52 -52.09 -46.70
C LEU A 189 23.54 -51.00 -46.34
N LYS A 190 24.76 -51.06 -46.89
CA LYS A 190 25.78 -50.04 -46.66
C LYS A 190 25.32 -48.67 -47.18
N GLN A 191 24.69 -48.63 -48.35
CA GLN A 191 24.16 -47.41 -48.94
C GLN A 191 22.99 -46.87 -48.12
N PHE A 192 22.07 -47.73 -47.67
CA PHE A 192 20.98 -47.38 -46.78
C PHE A 192 21.48 -46.74 -45.47
N VAL A 193 22.44 -47.38 -44.79
CA VAL A 193 23.03 -46.83 -43.54
C VAL A 193 23.71 -45.49 -43.81
N LYS A 194 24.38 -45.34 -44.95
CA LYS A 194 25.02 -44.08 -45.33
C LYS A 194 23.99 -42.97 -45.56
N ASP A 195 22.89 -43.28 -46.23
CA ASP A 195 21.83 -42.31 -46.51
C ASP A 195 21.08 -41.93 -45.23
N GLU A 196 20.83 -42.88 -44.34
CA GLU A 196 20.24 -42.63 -43.02
C GLU A 196 21.17 -41.77 -42.15
N LEU A 197 22.48 -42.07 -42.14
CA LEU A 197 23.47 -41.26 -41.41
C LEU A 197 23.56 -39.84 -41.96
N ASN A 198 23.49 -39.67 -43.28
CA ASN A 198 23.44 -38.36 -43.92
C ASN A 198 22.15 -37.59 -43.56
N ALA A 199 21.01 -38.27 -43.56
CA ALA A 199 19.72 -37.67 -43.19
C ALA A 199 19.69 -37.24 -41.72
N ILE A 200 20.21 -38.07 -40.81
CA ILE A 200 20.35 -37.74 -39.39
C ILE A 200 21.30 -36.56 -39.21
N SER A 201 22.46 -36.58 -39.85
CA SER A 201 23.45 -35.50 -39.80
C SER A 201 22.87 -34.16 -40.28
N ALA A 202 22.12 -34.18 -41.38
CA ALA A 202 21.42 -33.00 -41.90
C ALA A 202 20.36 -32.49 -40.91
N ASN A 203 19.56 -33.37 -40.33
CA ASN A 203 18.53 -33.00 -39.35
C ASN A 203 19.13 -32.40 -38.07
N ILE A 204 20.18 -33.01 -37.52
CA ILE A 204 20.92 -32.48 -36.37
C ILE A 204 21.51 -31.10 -36.69
N THR A 205 22.06 -30.93 -37.88
CA THR A 205 22.63 -29.63 -38.30
C THR A 205 21.58 -28.54 -38.36
N GLU A 206 20.40 -28.81 -38.92
CA GLU A 206 19.29 -27.85 -38.95
C GLU A 206 18.74 -27.56 -37.55
N GLU A 207 18.67 -28.56 -36.67
CA GLU A 207 18.25 -28.35 -35.28
C GLU A 207 19.24 -27.49 -34.50
N LEU A 208 20.55 -27.73 -34.67
CA LEU A 208 21.60 -26.90 -34.08
C LEU A 208 21.53 -25.45 -34.59
N LYS A 209 21.22 -25.24 -35.89
CA LYS A 209 20.99 -23.89 -36.43
C LYS A 209 19.78 -23.21 -35.79
N ARG A 210 18.66 -23.94 -35.62
CA ARG A 210 17.47 -23.42 -34.93
C ARG A 210 17.78 -23.03 -33.48
N MET A 211 18.42 -23.91 -32.72
CA MET A 211 18.80 -23.63 -31.33
C MET A 211 19.77 -22.44 -31.21
N ARG A 212 20.74 -22.31 -32.11
CA ARG A 212 21.65 -21.14 -32.14
C ARG A 212 20.88 -19.84 -32.38
N LYS A 213 19.91 -19.84 -33.30
CA LYS A 213 19.06 -18.68 -33.56
C LYS A 213 18.23 -18.30 -32.34
N ASP A 214 17.66 -19.28 -31.66
CA ASP A 214 16.89 -19.05 -30.44
C ASP A 214 17.77 -18.51 -29.30
N ASN A 215 18.99 -19.01 -29.15
CA ASN A 215 19.95 -18.49 -28.16
C ASN A 215 20.32 -17.02 -28.42
N VAL A 216 20.53 -16.63 -29.67
CA VAL A 216 20.77 -15.22 -30.02
C VAL A 216 19.57 -14.35 -29.64
N ARG A 217 18.35 -14.80 -29.99
CA ARG A 217 17.11 -14.09 -29.65
C ARG A 217 16.91 -13.97 -28.13
N LEU A 218 17.21 -15.03 -27.38
CA LEU A 218 17.16 -15.01 -25.92
C LEU A 218 18.18 -14.02 -25.35
N GLY A 219 19.38 -13.95 -25.92
CA GLY A 219 20.40 -12.95 -25.56
C GLY A 219 19.90 -11.52 -25.76
N GLU A 220 19.26 -11.21 -26.89
CA GLU A 220 18.65 -9.89 -27.15
C GLU A 220 17.54 -9.56 -26.15
N ILE A 221 16.71 -10.54 -25.79
CA ILE A 221 15.64 -10.37 -24.79
C ILE A 221 16.25 -10.08 -23.41
N ILE A 222 17.29 -10.80 -23.00
CA ILE A 222 17.99 -10.59 -21.74
C ILE A 222 18.55 -9.16 -21.70
N GLN A 223 19.26 -8.74 -22.74
CA GLN A 223 19.82 -7.39 -22.82
C GLN A 223 18.74 -6.31 -22.73
N SER A 224 17.62 -6.49 -23.45
CA SER A 224 16.48 -5.57 -23.38
C SER A 224 15.86 -5.49 -21.99
N LYS A 225 15.81 -6.62 -21.25
CA LYS A 225 15.33 -6.67 -19.87
C LYS A 225 16.30 -5.99 -18.92
N ASP A 226 17.60 -6.18 -19.06
CA ASP A 226 18.62 -5.49 -18.26
C ASP A 226 18.57 -3.97 -18.44
N ASP A 227 18.36 -3.49 -19.68
CA ASP A 227 18.18 -2.06 -19.93
C ASP A 227 16.89 -1.53 -19.29
N THR A 228 15.83 -2.33 -19.24
CA THR A 228 14.58 -1.98 -18.56
C THR A 228 14.79 -1.90 -17.05
N ILE A 229 15.53 -2.86 -16.47
CA ILE A 229 15.88 -2.88 -15.05
C ILE A 229 16.67 -1.62 -14.69
N LYS A 230 17.71 -1.28 -15.44
CA LYS A 230 18.51 -0.06 -15.22
C LYS A 230 17.66 1.23 -15.25
N ARG A 231 16.68 1.31 -16.14
CA ARG A 231 15.75 2.46 -16.19
C ARG A 231 14.87 2.51 -14.95
N LEU A 232 14.35 1.38 -14.50
CA LEU A 232 13.52 1.29 -13.30
C LEU A 232 14.33 1.64 -12.05
N GLU A 233 15.58 1.16 -11.93
CA GLU A 233 16.49 1.53 -10.84
C GLU A 233 16.72 3.04 -10.80
N SER A 234 17.01 3.67 -11.95
CA SER A 234 17.14 5.14 -12.02
C SER A 234 15.86 5.89 -11.63
N CYS A 235 14.67 5.35 -11.95
CA CYS A 235 13.40 5.93 -11.51
C CYS A 235 13.21 5.79 -9.99
N ILE A 236 13.58 4.66 -9.40
CA ILE A 236 13.52 4.43 -7.95
C ILE A 236 14.43 5.42 -7.23
N ASP A 237 15.66 5.62 -7.72
CA ASP A 237 16.61 6.56 -7.11
C ASP A 237 16.09 8.00 -7.12
N LYS A 238 15.53 8.45 -8.26
CA LYS A 238 14.89 9.78 -8.37
C LYS A 238 13.69 9.93 -7.44
N SER A 239 12.88 8.89 -7.30
CA SER A 239 11.74 8.89 -6.38
C SER A 239 12.22 9.02 -4.94
N ARG A 240 13.25 8.27 -4.54
CA ARG A 240 13.84 8.32 -3.20
C ARG A 240 14.47 9.68 -2.89
N GLU A 241 15.12 10.30 -3.88
CA GLU A 241 15.63 11.67 -3.73
C GLU A 241 14.49 12.68 -3.50
N SER A 242 13.39 12.55 -4.24
CA SER A 242 12.23 13.43 -4.04
C SER A 242 11.56 13.24 -2.67
N GLU A 243 11.52 12.00 -2.16
CA GLU A 243 10.99 11.69 -0.83
C GLU A 243 11.84 12.35 0.27
N LEU A 244 13.17 12.24 0.19
CA LEU A 244 14.09 12.89 1.14
C LEU A 244 13.95 14.42 1.14
N ARG A 245 13.71 15.02 -0.03
CA ARG A 245 13.43 16.47 -0.13
C ARG A 245 12.13 16.84 0.57
N LEU A 246 11.05 16.09 0.33
CA LEU A 246 9.77 16.33 0.98
C LEU A 246 9.85 16.14 2.50
N GLU A 247 10.60 15.16 2.97
CA GLU A 247 10.84 14.94 4.40
C GLU A 247 11.57 16.13 5.03
N SER A 248 12.59 16.66 4.33
CA SER A 248 13.28 17.87 4.78
C SER A 248 12.36 19.09 4.82
N ASP A 249 11.52 19.30 3.80
CA ASP A 249 10.57 20.41 3.74
C ASP A 249 9.52 20.31 4.85
N LEU A 250 9.04 19.10 5.15
CA LEU A 250 8.13 18.83 6.27
C LEU A 250 8.76 19.18 7.61
N HIS A 251 10.05 18.89 7.81
CA HIS A 251 10.76 19.25 9.04
C HIS A 251 10.85 20.77 9.22
N VAL A 252 11.19 21.50 8.15
CA VAL A 252 11.22 22.98 8.15
C VAL A 252 9.83 23.55 8.46
N MET A 253 8.77 23.01 7.85
CA MET A 253 7.40 23.45 8.15
C MET A 253 7.00 23.18 9.61
N ALA A 254 7.38 22.03 10.17
CA ALA A 254 7.12 21.71 11.57
C ALA A 254 7.79 22.72 12.52
N ASP A 255 9.02 23.13 12.24
CA ASP A 255 9.72 24.15 13.01
C ASP A 255 9.07 25.53 12.90
N VAL A 256 8.61 25.91 11.71
CA VAL A 256 7.85 27.17 11.53
C VAL A 256 6.56 27.15 12.34
N ILE A 257 5.79 26.06 12.29
CA ILE A 257 4.55 25.91 13.08
C ILE A 257 4.85 26.00 14.58
N LYS A 258 5.91 25.34 15.05
CA LYS A 258 6.35 25.41 16.45
C LYS A 258 6.72 26.83 16.88
N ASN A 259 7.43 27.56 16.04
CA ASN A 259 7.80 28.97 16.29
C ASN A 259 6.56 29.89 16.32
N GLN A 260 5.60 29.66 15.43
CA GLN A 260 4.32 30.38 15.42
C GLN A 260 3.50 30.09 16.68
N ALA A 261 3.43 28.83 17.11
CA ALA A 261 2.73 28.44 18.34
C ALA A 261 3.33 29.14 19.57
N MET A 262 4.66 29.16 19.72
CA MET A 262 5.33 29.89 20.80
C MET A 262 5.05 31.41 20.75
N THR A 263 4.90 31.97 19.55
CA THR A 263 4.60 33.40 19.39
C THR A 263 3.16 33.71 19.80
N ILE A 264 2.21 32.84 19.42
CA ILE A 264 0.80 32.96 19.81
C ILE A 264 0.66 32.88 21.34
N GLU A 265 1.35 31.93 21.99
CA GLU A 265 1.33 31.78 23.45
C GLU A 265 1.85 33.04 24.16
N LYS A 266 2.93 33.66 23.65
CA LYS A 266 3.43 34.94 24.19
C LYS A 266 2.41 36.07 24.02
N LEU A 267 1.74 36.15 22.87
CA LEU A 267 0.72 37.18 22.63
C LEU A 267 -0.51 36.98 23.53
N GLN A 268 -0.93 35.74 23.76
CA GLN A 268 -1.99 35.41 24.71
C GLN A 268 -1.63 35.86 26.12
N ALA A 269 -0.41 35.56 26.59
CA ALA A 269 0.05 36.00 27.91
C ALA A 269 0.08 37.53 28.07
N VAL A 270 0.41 38.27 27.01
CA VAL A 270 0.34 39.75 27.02
C VAL A 270 -1.10 40.22 27.08
N ASN A 271 -2.00 39.65 26.29
CA ASN A 271 -3.41 39.98 26.28
C ASN A 271 -4.07 39.72 27.64
N ASP A 272 -3.77 38.59 28.28
CA ASP A 272 -4.28 38.25 29.61
C ASP A 272 -3.87 39.29 30.66
N ARG A 273 -2.60 39.72 30.66
CA ARG A 273 -2.14 40.81 31.54
C ARG A 273 -2.83 42.14 31.28
N GLN A 274 -3.12 42.45 30.01
CA GLN A 274 -3.87 43.66 29.66
C GLN A 274 -5.32 43.58 30.19
N ILE A 275 -5.98 42.43 30.03
CA ILE A 275 -7.33 42.18 30.57
C ILE A 275 -7.34 42.34 32.10
N GLU A 276 -6.36 41.78 32.80
CA GLU A 276 -6.21 41.93 34.25
C GLU A 276 -6.05 43.40 34.67
N THR A 277 -5.22 44.15 33.95
CA THR A 277 -4.96 45.57 34.21
C THR A 277 -6.23 46.40 34.04
N VAL A 278 -6.95 46.22 32.92
CA VAL A 278 -8.23 46.91 32.66
C VAL A 278 -9.27 46.53 33.72
N SER A 279 -9.32 45.25 34.09
CA SER A 279 -10.23 44.77 35.14
C SER A 279 -9.91 45.37 36.51
N ALA A 280 -8.64 45.58 36.84
CA ALA A 280 -8.22 46.27 38.05
C ALA A 280 -8.62 47.76 38.03
N GLN A 281 -8.41 48.46 36.91
CA GLN A 281 -8.83 49.85 36.74
C GLN A 281 -10.35 50.02 36.88
N MET A 282 -11.14 49.14 36.25
CA MET A 282 -12.60 49.15 36.37
C MET A 282 -13.06 48.97 37.82
N ARG A 283 -12.45 48.04 38.57
CA ARG A 283 -12.74 47.87 40.00
C ARG A 283 -12.44 49.13 40.81
N GLY A 284 -11.33 49.80 40.51
CA GLY A 284 -10.98 51.09 41.12
C GLY A 284 -12.04 52.17 40.87
N ILE A 285 -12.49 52.32 39.63
CA ILE A 285 -13.55 53.28 39.25
C ILE A 285 -14.87 52.95 39.96
N GLN A 286 -15.27 51.68 39.99
CA GLN A 286 -16.48 51.24 40.69
C GLN A 286 -16.45 51.59 42.19
N LEU A 287 -15.30 51.45 42.83
CA LEU A 287 -15.12 51.76 44.24
C LEU A 287 -15.19 53.27 44.50
N GLN A 288 -14.58 54.09 43.64
CA GLN A 288 -14.70 55.55 43.69
C GLN A 288 -16.15 56.02 43.51
N LEU A 289 -16.88 55.47 42.53
CA LEU A 289 -18.29 55.77 42.30
C LEU A 289 -19.15 55.40 43.52
N THR A 290 -18.90 54.23 44.12
CA THR A 290 -19.62 53.78 45.32
C THR A 290 -19.40 54.74 46.50
N ASN A 291 -18.15 55.14 46.75
CA ASN A 291 -17.82 56.11 47.78
C ASN A 291 -18.48 57.47 47.53
N PHE A 292 -18.46 57.95 46.29
CA PHE A 292 -19.11 59.20 45.90
C PHE A 292 -20.63 59.18 46.16
N LEU A 293 -21.30 58.08 45.79
CA LEU A 293 -22.73 57.91 46.06
C LEU A 293 -23.02 57.89 47.57
N GLN A 294 -22.19 57.19 48.36
CA GLN A 294 -22.36 57.14 49.82
C GLN A 294 -22.18 58.52 50.48
N LEU A 295 -21.20 59.30 50.03
CA LEU A 295 -20.99 60.68 50.47
C LEU A 295 -22.17 61.57 50.10
N SER A 296 -22.69 61.45 48.88
CA SER A 296 -23.85 62.19 48.40
C SER A 296 -25.11 61.88 49.24
N CYS A 297 -25.34 60.61 49.57
CA CYS A 297 -26.44 60.20 50.46
C CYS A 297 -26.26 60.76 51.89
N SER A 298 -25.04 60.73 52.42
CA SER A 298 -24.73 61.27 53.74
C SER A 298 -24.96 62.79 53.79
N TYR A 299 -24.53 63.52 52.75
CA TYR A 299 -24.77 64.94 52.62
C TYR A 299 -26.27 65.26 52.54
N ALA A 300 -27.03 64.54 51.71
CA ALA A 300 -28.48 64.71 51.63
C ALA A 300 -29.19 64.49 52.97
N ASN A 301 -28.74 63.52 53.78
CA ASN A 301 -29.27 63.26 55.11
C ASN A 301 -28.95 64.40 56.10
N ILE A 302 -27.74 64.96 56.04
CA ILE A 302 -27.36 66.14 56.86
C ILE A 302 -28.20 67.36 56.46
N THR A 303 -28.39 67.62 55.16
CA THR A 303 -29.21 68.74 54.70
C THR A 303 -30.68 68.59 55.13
N ARG A 304 -31.21 67.36 55.16
CA ARG A 304 -32.54 67.09 55.73
C ARG A 304 -32.61 67.33 57.24
N SER A 305 -31.58 66.98 58.00
CA SER A 305 -31.58 67.17 59.45
C SER A 305 -31.39 68.63 59.87
N LEU A 306 -30.68 69.42 59.07
CA LEU A 306 -30.46 70.86 59.30
C LEU A 306 -31.65 71.76 58.91
N CYS A 307 -32.62 71.24 58.15
CA CYS A 307 -33.89 71.90 57.87
C CYS A 307 -35.08 71.09 58.46
N PRO A 308 -35.20 71.00 59.80
CA PRO A 308 -36.36 70.41 60.41
C PRO A 308 -37.52 71.43 60.30
N THR A 309 -38.42 71.18 59.35
CA THR A 309 -39.75 71.82 59.25
C THR A 309 -39.78 73.36 59.18
N ALA A 310 -39.93 73.89 57.97
CA ALA A 310 -40.97 74.89 57.75
C ALA A 310 -42.26 74.12 57.39
N SER A 311 -43.07 73.81 58.39
CA SER A 311 -44.44 73.35 58.21
C SER A 311 -45.32 74.53 57.83
N ALA A 312 -45.78 74.61 56.58
CA ALA A 312 -47.07 75.23 56.23
C ALA A 312 -47.51 74.86 54.80
N SER A 313 -48.58 74.07 54.73
CA SER A 313 -49.59 74.01 53.66
C SER A 313 -49.16 74.18 52.19
N GLY A 314 -49.09 73.06 51.46
CA GLY A 314 -49.06 73.07 50.00
C GLY A 314 -48.57 71.73 49.43
N THR A 315 -49.50 70.79 49.22
CA THR A 315 -49.38 69.58 48.38
C THR A 315 -48.00 68.88 48.35
N PRO A 316 -47.80 67.80 49.13
CA PRO A 316 -46.56 67.04 49.08
C PRO A 316 -46.70 65.93 48.03
N ASN A 317 -46.23 66.14 46.80
CA ASN A 317 -46.19 65.02 45.84
C ASN A 317 -45.09 65.03 44.77
N THR A 318 -44.09 65.91 44.85
CA THR A 318 -43.14 66.08 43.72
C THR A 318 -41.67 65.87 44.03
N VAL A 319 -41.27 65.72 45.30
CA VAL A 319 -39.82 65.65 45.67
C VAL A 319 -39.34 64.24 46.07
N LEU A 320 -40.26 63.27 46.26
CA LEU A 320 -39.91 61.87 46.54
C LEU A 320 -39.77 61.00 45.28
N ASN A 321 -40.18 61.49 44.11
CA ASN A 321 -40.13 60.73 42.86
C ASN A 321 -38.76 60.74 42.15
N THR A 322 -37.82 61.58 42.56
CA THR A 322 -36.47 61.60 41.98
C THR A 322 -35.54 60.53 42.56
N CYS A 323 -35.79 60.00 43.77
CA CYS A 323 -34.97 58.90 44.33
C CYS A 323 -35.43 57.51 43.88
N VAL A 324 -36.68 57.33 43.45
CA VAL A 324 -37.20 56.04 42.98
C VAL A 324 -36.75 55.75 41.54
N PHE A 325 -36.51 56.78 40.73
CA PHE A 325 -36.00 56.64 39.37
C PHE A 325 -34.56 56.08 39.32
N ASP A 326 -33.75 56.30 40.36
CA ASP A 326 -32.37 55.76 40.40
C ASP A 326 -32.32 54.27 40.75
N SER A 327 -33.23 53.73 41.58
CA SER A 327 -33.22 52.30 41.92
C SER A 327 -33.56 51.41 40.71
N GLN A 328 -34.56 51.79 39.91
CA GLN A 328 -34.89 51.04 38.68
C GLN A 328 -33.78 51.14 37.61
N HIS A 329 -33.08 52.28 37.54
CA HIS A 329 -31.96 52.45 36.61
C HIS A 329 -30.70 51.68 37.05
N ILE A 330 -30.50 51.47 38.35
CA ILE A 330 -29.42 50.65 38.90
C ILE A 330 -29.71 49.16 38.68
N GLU A 331 -30.96 48.71 38.86
CA GLU A 331 -31.35 47.32 38.59
C GLU A 331 -31.28 46.93 37.11
N SER A 332 -31.65 47.84 36.21
CA SER A 332 -31.51 47.60 34.77
C SER A 332 -30.04 47.52 34.33
N LYS A 333 -29.16 48.37 34.89
CA LYS A 333 -27.71 48.29 34.65
C LYS A 333 -27.08 47.00 35.21
N LYS A 334 -27.55 46.50 36.35
CA LYS A 334 -27.11 45.20 36.89
C LYS A 334 -27.48 44.03 35.99
N ARG A 335 -28.69 44.03 35.40
CA ARG A 335 -29.10 42.98 34.44
C ARG A 335 -28.23 42.99 33.18
N ILE A 336 -28.02 44.16 32.59
CA ILE A 336 -27.19 44.30 31.37
C ILE A 336 -25.74 43.83 31.61
N LEU A 337 -25.16 44.11 32.78
CA LEU A 337 -23.82 43.62 33.14
C LEU A 337 -23.77 42.11 33.38
N SER A 338 -24.84 41.52 33.92
CA SER A 338 -24.98 40.07 34.08
C SER A 338 -25.06 39.38 32.72
N ASP A 339 -25.88 39.91 31.81
CA ASP A 339 -26.07 39.36 30.47
C ASP A 339 -24.77 39.44 29.64
N GLN A 340 -23.98 40.51 29.79
CA GLN A 340 -22.66 40.62 29.16
C GLN A 340 -21.61 39.65 29.73
N GLN A 341 -21.66 39.36 31.04
CA GLN A 341 -20.78 38.34 31.65
C GLN A 341 -21.15 36.92 31.21
N GLU A 342 -22.44 36.63 31.06
CA GLU A 342 -22.93 35.34 30.58
C GLU A 342 -22.59 35.11 29.11
N TYR A 343 -22.73 36.15 28.27
CA TYR A 343 -22.29 36.09 26.87
C TYR A 343 -20.78 35.80 26.74
N ARG A 344 -19.93 36.45 27.56
CA ARG A 344 -18.47 36.17 27.56
C ARG A 344 -18.12 34.76 28.02
N ARG A 345 -18.86 34.20 28.99
CA ARG A 345 -18.67 32.80 29.40
C ARG A 345 -19.04 31.84 28.28
N ASN A 346 -20.14 32.09 27.58
CA ASN A 346 -20.59 31.21 26.50
C ASN A 346 -19.66 31.28 25.27
N THR A 347 -19.15 32.46 24.91
CA THR A 347 -18.20 32.59 23.78
C THR A 347 -16.81 32.00 24.06
N ASN A 348 -16.33 32.02 25.31
CA ASN A 348 -15.05 31.39 25.66
C ASN A 348 -15.12 29.85 25.74
N VAL A 349 -16.31 29.27 25.95
CA VAL A 349 -16.50 27.82 26.01
C VAL A 349 -16.56 27.18 24.62
N GLU A 350 -16.92 27.92 23.57
CA GLU A 350 -16.98 27.38 22.19
C GLU A 350 -15.61 27.35 21.49
N VAL A 351 -14.70 28.28 21.79
CA VAL A 351 -13.37 28.30 21.13
C VAL A 351 -12.42 27.26 21.72
N SER A 352 -12.61 26.82 22.97
CA SER A 352 -11.72 25.85 23.62
C SER A 352 -12.03 24.38 23.31
N LYS A 353 -13.04 24.09 22.48
CA LYS A 353 -13.54 22.72 22.23
C LYS A 353 -13.49 22.27 20.77
N VAL A 354 -12.79 22.99 19.89
CA VAL A 354 -12.49 22.45 18.56
C VAL A 354 -11.21 21.62 18.68
N PRO A 355 -11.28 20.28 18.64
CA PRO A 355 -10.07 19.46 18.69
C PRO A 355 -9.19 19.80 17.49
N ILE A 356 -7.89 19.94 17.73
CA ILE A 356 -6.87 20.30 16.72
C ILE A 356 -6.95 19.38 15.49
N SER A 357 -7.37 18.13 15.67
CA SER A 357 -7.63 17.16 14.59
C SER A 357 -8.69 17.62 13.58
N ARG A 358 -9.71 18.36 14.02
CA ARG A 358 -10.80 18.86 13.16
C ARG A 358 -10.37 20.07 12.34
N ILE A 359 -9.50 20.91 12.91
CA ILE A 359 -8.85 22.03 12.20
C ILE A 359 -7.88 21.49 11.15
N ALA A 360 -7.07 20.48 11.50
CA ALA A 360 -6.17 19.82 10.56
C ALA A 360 -6.92 19.15 9.38
N HIS A 361 -8.06 18.49 9.66
CA HIS A 361 -8.91 17.90 8.63
C HIS A 361 -9.56 18.97 7.70
N MET A 362 -9.99 20.10 8.26
CA MET A 362 -10.54 21.20 7.47
C MET A 362 -9.49 21.86 6.56
N ILE A 363 -8.24 21.97 7.01
CA ILE A 363 -7.13 22.49 6.19
C ILE A 363 -6.79 21.50 5.07
N TRP A 364 -6.72 20.20 5.39
CA TRP A 364 -6.44 19.15 4.40
C TRP A 364 -7.50 19.07 3.29
N CYS A 365 -8.79 19.23 3.63
CA CYS A 365 -9.87 19.21 2.64
C CYS A 365 -9.88 20.42 1.69
N ASN A 366 -9.24 21.53 2.05
CA ASN A 366 -9.19 22.75 1.22
C ASN A 366 -7.89 22.88 0.40
N LEU A 367 -6.94 21.96 0.57
CA LEU A 367 -5.65 21.91 -0.16
C LEU A 367 -5.65 20.88 -1.31
N LYS A 368 -6.79 20.24 -1.58
CA LYS A 368 -7.06 19.46 -2.80
C LYS A 368 -8.02 20.24 -3.68
#